data_AF-A0A366DIZ4-F1
#
_entry.id   AF-A0A366DIZ4-F1
#
_cell.length_a   1.000
_cell.length_b   1.000
_cell.length_c   1.000
_cell.angle_alpha   90.00
_cell.angle_beta   90.00
_cell.angle_gamma   90.00
#
_symmetry.space_group_name_H-M   'P 1'
#
loop_
_entity.id
_entity.type
_entity.pdbx_description
1 polymer ?
#
loop_
_entity_poly.entity_id
_entity_poly.type
_entity_poly.pdbx_seq_one_letter_code
_entity_poly.pdbx_strand_id
1 'polypeptide(L)' 'MEAFASSIGVSKASISKWEAGVAMPRRSQLEKIVAVTNGCVTPHDFLQFYYEAVR' A
#
# COMPACT_ATOMS: atom_id res chain seq x y z
N MET A 1 4.42 11.69 3.98
CA MET A 1 4.57 10.22 3.90
C MET A 1 5.31 9.59 5.09
N GLU A 2 6.27 10.25 5.73
CA GLU A 2 7.02 9.62 6.84
C GLU A 2 6.15 9.28 8.06
N ALA A 3 5.22 10.16 8.44
CA ALA A 3 4.23 9.89 9.49
C ALA A 3 3.37 8.65 9.17
N PHE A 4 2.91 8.53 7.92
CA PHE A 4 2.12 7.38 7.47
C PHE A 4 2.94 6.09 7.48
N ALA A 5 4.15 6.12 6.91
CA ALA A 5 5.06 4.97 6.89
C ALA A 5 5.36 4.47 8.31
N SER A 6 5.62 5.40 9.25
CA SER A 6 5.80 5.11 10.66
C SER A 6 4.56 4.48 11.29
N SER A 7 3.36 5.02 11.01
CA SER A 7 2.09 4.53 11.58
C SER A 7 1.77 3.07 11.25
N ILE A 8 2.23 2.57 10.09
CA ILE A 8 2.04 1.17 9.67
C ILE A 8 3.31 0.31 9.84
N GLY A 9 4.40 0.90 10.34
CA GLY A 9 5.66 0.21 10.63
C GLY A 9 6.44 -0.21 9.40
N VAL A 10 6.52 0.65 8.37
CA VAL A 10 7.30 0.40 7.15
C VAL A 10 8.22 1.58 6.83
N SER A 11 9.17 1.36 5.92
CA SER A 11 10.04 2.44 5.44
C SER A 11 9.30 3.34 4.44
N LYS A 12 9.71 4.61 4.35
CA LYS A 12 9.25 5.52 3.28
C LYS A 12 9.50 4.94 1.88
N ALA A 13 10.63 4.25 1.69
CA ALA A 13 10.96 3.60 0.43
C ALA A 13 9.97 2.47 0.05
N SER A 14 9.38 1.80 1.05
CA SER A 14 8.32 0.82 0.81
C SER A 14 7.06 1.50 0.26
N ILE A 15 6.65 2.63 0.86
CA ILE A 15 5.50 3.42 0.38
C ILE A 15 5.73 3.86 -1.07
N SER A 16 6.90 4.46 -1.37
CA SER A 16 7.20 4.94 -2.72
C SER A 16 7.17 3.83 -3.78
N LYS A 17 7.60 2.60 -3.43
CA LYS A 17 7.49 1.44 -4.35
C LYS A 17 6.05 1.02 -4.59
N TRP A 18 5.18 1.13 -3.60
CA TRP A 18 3.76 0.81 -3.74
C TRP A 18 3.03 1.84 -4.60
N GLU A 19 3.30 3.12 -4.38
CA GLU A 19 2.73 4.23 -5.17
C GLU A 19 3.17 4.17 -6.64
N ALA A 20 4.41 3.74 -6.89
CA ALA A 20 4.94 3.54 -8.23
C ALA A 20 4.48 2.21 -8.88
N GLY A 21 3.70 1.38 -8.19
CA GLY A 21 3.28 0.06 -8.68
C GLY A 21 4.41 -0.98 -8.79
N VAL A 22 5.63 -0.65 -8.36
CA VAL A 22 6.82 -1.53 -8.45
C VAL A 22 6.73 -2.73 -7.51
N ALA A 23 6.01 -2.59 -6.41
CA ALA A 23 5.79 -3.66 -5.45
C ALA A 23 4.39 -3.58 -4.84
N MET A 24 3.89 -4.73 -4.37
CA MET A 24 2.64 -4.81 -3.62
C MET A 24 2.88 -4.87 -2.11
N PRO A 25 2.05 -4.19 -1.29
CA PRO A 25 2.05 -4.41 0.15
C PRO A 25 1.63 -5.85 0.47
N ARG A 26 2.23 -6.43 1.50
CA ARG A 26 1.82 -7.75 2.03
C ARG A 26 0.48 -7.63 2.75
N ARG A 27 -0.21 -8.76 2.94
CA ARG A 27 -1.49 -8.82 3.68
C ARG A 27 -1.47 -8.05 5.01
N SER A 28 -0.47 -8.26 5.86
CA SER A 28 -0.36 -7.58 7.15
C SER A 28 -0.15 -6.06 7.04
N GLN A 29 0.40 -5.57 5.92
CA GLN A 29 0.53 -4.15 5.65
C GLN A 29 -0.80 -3.58 5.15
N LEU A 30 -1.50 -4.32 4.28
CA LEU A 30 -2.85 -3.94 3.82
C LEU A 30 -3.84 -3.81 4.97
N GLU A 31 -3.84 -4.76 5.92
CA GLU A 31 -4.70 -4.71 7.11
C GLU A 31 -4.42 -3.43 7.95
N LYS A 32 -3.15 -3.05 8.11
CA LYS A 32 -2.78 -1.81 8.80
C LYS A 32 -3.20 -0.57 8.01
N ILE A 33 -2.99 -0.56 6.69
CA ILE A 33 -3.39 0.54 5.82
C ILE A 33 -4.90 0.80 5.94
N VAL A 34 -5.71 -0.26 5.86
CA VAL A 34 -7.17 -0.16 6.05
C VAL A 34 -7.51 0.43 7.42
N ALA A 35 -6.86 -0.07 8.48
CA ALA A 35 -7.12 0.41 9.83
C ALA A 35 -6.76 1.90 10.02
N VAL A 36 -5.56 2.34 9.60
CA VAL A 36 -5.13 3.73 9.80
C VAL A 36 -5.83 4.73 8.88
N THR A 37 -6.35 4.26 7.74
CA THR A 37 -7.13 5.10 6.81
C THR A 37 -8.63 5.01 7.05
N ASN A 38 -9.08 4.27 8.07
CA ASN A 38 -10.48 4.02 8.36
C ASN A 38 -11.27 3.52 7.13
N GLY A 39 -10.66 2.63 6.35
CA GLY A 39 -11.25 2.04 5.15
C GLY A 39 -11.24 2.93 3.90
N CYS A 40 -10.69 4.14 3.95
CA CYS A 40 -10.55 4.99 2.76
C CYS A 40 -9.57 4.40 1.74
N VAL A 41 -8.60 3.60 2.17
CA VAL A 41 -7.72 2.82 1.31
C VAL A 41 -7.92 1.34 1.63
N THR A 42 -8.28 0.58 0.61
CA THR A 42 -8.60 -0.84 0.67
C THR A 42 -7.61 -1.65 -0.17
N PRO A 43 -7.56 -2.99 0.01
CA PRO A 43 -6.78 -3.85 -0.87
C PRO A 43 -7.16 -3.73 -2.35
N HIS A 44 -8.41 -3.34 -2.65
CA HIS A 44 -8.88 -3.19 -4.02
C HIS A 44 -8.17 -2.04 -4.76
N ASP A 45 -7.77 -0.99 -4.06
CA ASP A 45 -7.06 0.16 -4.63
C ASP A 45 -5.66 -0.21 -5.16
N PHE A 46 -5.11 -1.33 -4.70
CA PHE A 46 -3.85 -1.87 -5.19
C PHE A 46 -4.01 -2.82 -6.39
N LEU A 47 -5.25 -3.23 -6.73
CA LEU A 47 -5.52 -4.17 -7.83
C LEU A 47 -5.44 -3.52 -9.22
N GLN A 48 -5.47 -2.18 -9.30
CA GLN A 48 -5.30 -1.46 -10.56
C GLN A 48 -3.97 -1.85 -11.23
N PHE A 49 -2.92 -2.09 -10.43
CA PHE A 49 -1.60 -2.51 -10.91
C PHE A 49 -1.53 -3.99 -11.35
N TYR A 50 -2.44 -4.86 -10.88
CA TYR A 50 -2.46 -6.27 -11.27
C TYR A 50 -2.94 -6.46 -12.71
N TYR A 51 -3.94 -5.67 -13.15
CA TYR A 51 -4.46 -5.78 -14.52
C TYR A 51 -3.57 -5.10 -15.56
N GLU A 52 -2.78 -4.09 -15.17
CA GLU A 52 -1.84 -3.42 -16.09
C GLU A 52 -0.54 -4.21 -16.30
N ALA A 53 -0.11 -5.02 -15.32
CA ALA A 53 1.11 -5.84 -15.43
C ALA A 53 0.92 -7.16 -16.20
N VAL A 54 -0.32 -7.55 -16.50
CA VAL A 54 -0.67 -8.78 -17.25
C VAL A 54 -1.10 -8.46 -18.70
N ARG A 55 -0.85 -7.24 -19.17
CA ARG A 55 -0.99 -6.84 -20.58
C ARG A 55 0.33 -6.84 -21.32
#